data_AF-A0A2V8ARM4-F1
#
_entry.id   AF-A0A2V8ARM4-F1
#
_cell.length_a   1.000
_cell.length_b   1.000
_cell.length_c   1.000
_cell.angle_alpha   90.00
_cell.angle_beta   90.00
_cell.angle_gamma   90.00
#
_symmetry.space_group_name_H-M   'P 1'
#
loop_
_entity.id
_entity.type
_entity.pdbx_description
1 polymer ?
#
loop_
_entity_poly.entity_id
_entity_poly.type
_entity_poly.pdbx_seq_one_letter_code
_entity_poly.pdbx_strand_id
1 'polypeptide(L)' 'MSPSLSELLKLPAGERAKLAMALWESLSVAEREAELDLTPEQAAELDRRWMEHVQRPELAIPWEEVRRKLMDRE' A
#
# COMPACT_ATOMS: atom_id res chain seq x y z
N MET A 1 -12.18 -21.88 -16.53
CA MET A 1 -11.36 -22.30 -15.38
C MET A 1 -10.53 -21.12 -14.95
N SER A 2 -10.46 -20.84 -13.65
CA SER A 2 -9.67 -19.75 -13.11
C SER A 2 -8.27 -20.26 -12.77
N PRO A 3 -7.20 -19.47 -13.03
CA PRO A 3 -5.84 -19.86 -12.66
C PRO A 3 -5.72 -19.99 -11.13
N SER A 4 -4.92 -20.94 -10.67
CA SER A 4 -4.55 -21.08 -9.26
C SER A 4 -3.52 -20.02 -8.86
N LEU A 5 -3.44 -19.68 -7.56
CA LEU A 5 -2.43 -18.75 -7.05
C LEU A 5 -1.00 -19.20 -7.40
N SER A 6 -0.74 -20.50 -7.34
CA SER A 6 0.55 -21.10 -7.72
C SER A 6 0.92 -20.86 -9.19
N GLU A 7 -0.06 -20.75 -10.08
CA GLU A 7 0.17 -20.40 -11.49
C GLU A 7 0.41 -18.89 -11.66
N LEU A 8 -0.36 -18.06 -10.95
CA LEU A 8 -0.18 -16.61 -10.97
C LEU A 8 1.19 -16.19 -10.43
N LEU A 9 1.73 -16.89 -9.43
CA LEU A 9 3.05 -16.62 -8.88
C LEU A 9 4.20 -16.95 -9.84
N LYS A 10 3.97 -17.71 -10.91
CA LYS A 10 4.97 -17.99 -11.96
C LYS A 10 5.13 -16.83 -12.94
N LEU A 11 4.19 -15.88 -12.97
CA LEU A 11 4.30 -14.71 -13.84
C LEU A 11 5.52 -13.85 -13.45
N PRO A 12 6.14 -13.16 -14.43
CA PRO A 12 7.15 -12.14 -14.16
C PRO A 12 6.67 -11.12 -13.12
N ALA A 13 7.57 -10.60 -12.30
CA ALA A 13 7.21 -9.69 -11.20
C ALA A 13 6.38 -8.48 -11.66
N GLY A 14 6.71 -7.90 -12.82
CA GLY A 14 5.95 -6.79 -13.41
C GLY A 14 4.54 -7.18 -13.84
N GLU A 15 4.34 -8.40 -14.34
CA GLU A 15 3.00 -8.91 -14.70
C GLU A 15 2.16 -9.20 -13.45
N ARG A 16 2.79 -9.75 -12.40
CA ARG A 16 2.12 -9.94 -11.10
C ARG A 16 1.66 -8.61 -10.51
N ALA A 17 2.52 -7.58 -10.55
CA ALA A 17 2.17 -6.25 -10.04
C ALA A 17 1.00 -5.63 -10.83
N LYS A 18 1.03 -5.73 -12.17
CA LYS A 18 -0.08 -5.26 -13.02
C LYS A 18 -1.38 -6.00 -12.74
N LEU A 19 -1.32 -7.33 -12.61
CA LEU A 19 -2.49 -8.15 -12.29
C LEU A 19 -3.04 -7.81 -10.90
N ALA A 20 -2.19 -7.67 -9.90
CA ALA A 20 -2.61 -7.27 -8.55
C ALA A 20 -3.32 -5.91 -8.56
N MET A 21 -2.78 -4.93 -9.30
CA MET A 21 -3.43 -3.62 -9.46
C MET A 21 -4.76 -3.72 -10.20
N ALA A 22 -4.84 -4.50 -11.28
CA ALA A 22 -6.08 -4.69 -12.04
C ALA A 22 -7.17 -5.38 -11.19
N LEU A 23 -6.80 -6.36 -10.36
CA LEU A 23 -7.69 -7.00 -9.42
C LEU A 23 -8.16 -6.01 -8.34
N TRP A 24 -7.25 -5.24 -7.77
CA TRP A 24 -7.57 -4.17 -6.81
C TRP A 24 -8.55 -3.14 -7.41
N GLU A 25 -8.27 -2.68 -8.63
CA GLU A 25 -9.07 -1.72 -9.38
C GLU A 25 -10.46 -2.27 -9.79
N SER A 26 -10.63 -3.59 -9.82
CA SER A 26 -11.92 -4.23 -10.11
C SER A 26 -12.90 -4.23 -8.93
N LEU A 27 -12.40 -4.06 -7.71
CA LEU A 27 -13.22 -3.98 -6.50
C LEU A 27 -13.99 -2.67 -6.44
N SER A 28 -15.22 -2.69 -5.93
CA SER A 28 -15.96 -1.48 -5.57
C SER A 28 -15.30 -0.76 -4.40
N VAL A 29 -15.66 0.51 -4.20
CA VAL A 29 -15.17 1.30 -3.05
C VAL A 29 -15.51 0.59 -1.72
N ALA A 30 -16.75 0.11 -1.59
CA ALA A 30 -17.18 -0.61 -0.39
C ALA A 30 -16.38 -1.90 -0.15
N GLU A 31 -16.02 -2.64 -1.20
CA GLU A 31 -15.20 -3.87 -1.06
C GLU A 31 -13.76 -3.55 -0.67
N ARG A 32 -13.19 -2.43 -1.14
CA ARG A 32 -11.84 -1.99 -0.73
C ARG A 32 -11.82 -1.45 0.70
N GLU A 33 -12.87 -0.75 1.10
CA GLU A 33 -13.00 -0.15 2.44
C GLU A 33 -13.40 -1.18 3.50
N ALA A 34 -14.07 -2.28 3.11
CA ALA A 34 -14.47 -3.35 4.02
C ALA A 34 -13.28 -4.01 4.76
N GLU A 35 -12.07 -3.91 4.22
CA GLU A 35 -10.86 -4.47 4.84
C GLU A 35 -10.15 -3.51 5.81
N LEU A 36 -10.55 -2.22 5.85
CA LEU A 36 -9.87 -1.17 6.63
C LEU A 36 -10.82 -0.49 7.62
N ASP A 37 -11.20 -1.22 8.67
CA ASP A 37 -11.96 -0.66 9.80
C ASP A 37 -11.02 0.15 10.72
N LEU A 38 -10.91 1.44 10.44
CA LEU A 38 -10.14 2.37 11.28
C LEU A 38 -10.99 2.87 12.44
N THR A 39 -10.44 2.85 13.66
CA THR A 39 -11.08 3.57 14.76
C THR A 39 -11.08 5.08 14.48
N PRO A 40 -12.03 5.85 15.05
CA PRO A 40 -12.04 7.30 14.90
C PRO A 40 -10.70 7.96 15.25
N GLU A 41 -10.01 7.44 16.25
CA GLU A 41 -8.69 7.94 16.69
C GLU A 41 -7.60 7.65 15.66
N GLN A 42 -7.64 6.49 15.01
CA GLN A 42 -6.70 6.14 13.95
C GLN A 42 -6.90 7.02 12.71
N ALA A 43 -8.16 7.24 12.31
CA ALA A 43 -8.49 8.14 11.21
C ALA A 43 -8.01 9.57 11.50
N ALA A 44 -8.29 10.08 12.70
CA ALA A 44 -7.85 11.41 13.13
C ALA A 44 -6.31 11.55 13.13
N GLU A 45 -5.58 10.50 13.53
CA GLU A 45 -4.12 10.52 13.49
C GLU A 45 -3.57 10.51 12.05
N LEU A 46 -4.20 9.78 11.13
CA LEU A 46 -3.83 9.82 9.71
C LEU A 46 -4.05 11.21 9.11
N ASP A 47 -5.21 11.83 9.39
CA ASP A 47 -5.50 13.20 8.95
C ASP A 47 -4.49 14.20 9.51
N ARG A 48 -4.17 14.09 10.81
CA ARG A 48 -3.16 14.95 11.46
C ARG A 48 -1.80 14.81 10.78
N ARG A 49 -1.33 13.59 10.51
CA ARG A 49 -0.04 13.33 9.84
C ARG A 49 -0.03 13.81 8.40
N TRP A 50 -1.14 13.64 7.70
CA TRP A 50 -1.29 14.13 6.32
C TRP A 50 -1.17 15.65 6.27
N MET A 51 -1.90 16.35 7.14
CA MET A 51 -1.83 17.81 7.22
C MET A 51 -0.43 18.31 7.61
N GLU A 52 0.22 17.65 8.57
CA GLU A 52 1.60 17.95 8.97
C GLU A 52 2.56 17.79 7.78
N HIS A 53 2.43 16.70 7.02
CA HIS A 53 3.26 16.46 5.83
C HIS A 53 3.02 17.49 4.72
N VAL A 54 1.76 17.87 4.47
CA VAL A 54 1.42 18.91 3.47
C VAL A 54 2.03 20.26 3.83
N GLN A 55 2.03 20.62 5.12
CA GLN A 55 2.64 21.88 5.58
C GLN A 55 4.16 21.82 5.68
N ARG A 56 4.69 20.64 6.03
CA ARG A 56 6.10 20.42 6.36
C ARG A 56 6.62 19.12 5.73
N PRO A 57 6.75 19.07 4.40
CA PRO A 57 7.16 17.86 3.70
C PRO A 57 8.57 17.41 4.08
N GLU A 58 9.42 18.32 4.54
CA GLU A 58 10.79 18.06 4.99
C GLU A 58 10.87 17.21 6.26
N LEU A 59 9.78 17.09 7.02
CA LEU A 59 9.72 16.22 8.20
C LEU A 59 9.58 14.74 7.83
N ALA A 60 9.14 14.43 6.61
CA ALA A 60 9.05 13.05 6.15
C ALA A 60 10.45 12.50 5.84
N ILE A 61 10.66 11.22 6.18
CA ILE A 61 11.88 10.50 5.81
C ILE A 61 11.73 10.07 4.34
N PRO A 62 12.68 10.43 3.44
CA PRO A 62 12.62 9.99 2.06
C PRO A 62 12.62 8.46 1.94
N TRP A 63 11.88 7.93 0.97
CA TRP A 63 11.77 6.48 0.78
C TRP A 63 13.13 5.79 0.64
N GLU A 64 14.08 6.40 -0.07
CA GLU A 64 15.42 5.81 -0.22
C GLU A 64 16.15 5.66 1.13
N GLU A 65 15.93 6.59 2.08
CA GLU A 65 16.50 6.47 3.42
C GLU A 65 15.80 5.37 4.22
N VAL A 66 14.46 5.28 4.15
CA VAL A 66 13.68 4.20 4.78
C VAL A 66 14.13 2.85 4.25
N ARG A 67 14.20 2.71 2.92
CA ARG A 67 14.64 1.51 2.23
C ARG A 67 16.05 1.11 2.64
N ARG A 68 17.00 2.05 2.64
CA ARG A 68 18.37 1.79 3.11
C ARG A 68 18.37 1.24 4.54
N LYS A 69 17.66 1.88 5.48
CA LYS A 69 17.58 1.40 6.89
C LYS A 69 16.97 0.00 7.02
N LEU A 70 16.06 -0.40 6.13
CA LEU A 70 15.47 -1.73 6.12
C LEU A 70 16.43 -2.78 5.56
N MET A 71 17.16 -2.45 4.50
CA MET A 71 18.13 -3.36 3.88
C MET A 71 19.42 -3.51 4.71
N ASP A 72 19.81 -2.47 5.45
CA ASP A 72 20.98 -2.50 6.36
C ASP A 72 20.71 -3.30 7.66
N ARG A 73 19.47 -3.80 7.85
CA ARG A 73 19.07 -4.63 9.01
C ARG A 73 19.13 -6.14 8.74
N GLU A 74 19.63 -6.55 7.57
CA GLU A 74 19.98 -7.94 7.20
C GLU A 74 21.49 -8.19 7.35
#